data_AF-A0A936T2D2-F1
#
_entry.id   AF-A0A936T2D2-F1
#
_cell.length_a   1.000
_cell.length_b   1.000
_cell.length_c   1.000
_cell.angle_alpha   90.00
_cell.angle_beta   90.00
_cell.angle_gamma   90.00
#
_symmetry.space_group_name_H-M   'P 1'
#
loop_
_entity.id
_entity.type
_entity.pdbx_description
1 polymer ?
#
loop_
_entity_poly.entity_id
_entity_poly.type
_entity_poly.pdbx_seq_one_letter_code
_entity_poly.pdbx_strand_id
1 'polypeptide(L)'
;MKLESWWMCSSIALVATLAVADAHAQKPKDGAAATSCEAILQAGDAPRTVLVARAATCYLDTGKNVQAVKLLQAQLDQMEQEGAQGGRGALEERLQTALAKVAILDIKTEAGAEISVNGLVIGKYPAVNPVFVEPGNHLVEARLGKAEAMTSIHAAAANQSTVELKLETPAATTPPPNEPSKTTKWPGWRIAMTIAGGVVGIGGLGMGIGSAASASGTEDERAKIVAAFPMGSSQCAVTPDIGDCKRIATLVQDRDDAWRLTQVGFIAGAVGMGVAITALVLPVRTDAAKKKDTTVTFLPLAGGAALTMRGSF
;
A
#
# COMPACT_ATOMS: atom_id res chain seq x y z
N MET A 1 0.71 43.94 51.56
CA MET A 1 0.17 43.94 50.19
C MET A 1 1.16 43.27 49.24
N LYS A 2 1.11 41.93 49.07
CA LYS A 2 1.91 41.16 48.09
C LYS A 2 1.53 39.66 48.05
N LEU A 3 0.24 39.32 48.00
CA LEU A 3 -0.25 37.93 48.05
C LEU A 3 -1.24 37.54 46.95
N GLU A 4 -1.51 38.39 45.96
CA GLU A 4 -2.58 38.12 44.96
C GLU A 4 -2.10 37.67 43.57
N SER A 5 -0.79 37.55 43.31
CA SER A 5 -0.30 37.18 41.96
C SER A 5 -0.25 35.68 41.65
N TRP A 6 -0.47 34.81 42.64
CA TRP A 6 -0.33 33.35 42.44
C TRP A 6 -1.60 32.64 41.93
N TRP A 7 -2.78 33.25 42.07
CA TRP A 7 -4.04 32.59 41.69
C TRP A 7 -4.38 32.66 40.19
N MET A 8 -3.82 33.63 39.44
CA MET A 8 -4.12 33.77 38.01
C MET A 8 -3.36 32.78 37.10
N CYS A 9 -2.16 32.30 37.47
CA CYS A 9 -1.43 31.31 36.66
C CYS A 9 -2.02 29.90 36.72
N SER A 10 -2.70 29.54 37.81
CA SER A 10 -3.25 28.17 37.97
C SER A 10 -4.51 27.94 37.12
N SER A 11 -5.26 29.00 36.81
CA SER A 11 -6.52 28.88 36.05
C SER A 11 -6.31 28.71 34.54
N ILE A 12 -5.20 29.21 33.98
CA ILE A 12 -4.91 29.10 32.53
C ILE A 12 -4.43 27.68 32.17
N ALA A 13 -3.72 27.00 33.06
CA ALA A 13 -3.26 25.63 32.84
C ALA A 13 -4.42 24.60 32.75
N LEU A 14 -5.55 24.88 33.42
CA LEU A 14 -6.71 23.99 33.42
C LEU A 14 -7.54 24.10 32.12
N VAL A 15 -7.59 25.28 31.49
CA VAL A 15 -8.36 25.50 30.25
C VAL A 15 -7.62 24.91 29.03
N ALA A 16 -6.28 24.95 29.02
CA ALA A 16 -5.48 24.34 27.95
C ALA A 16 -5.56 22.81 27.92
N THR A 17 -5.80 22.15 29.06
CA THR A 17 -5.95 20.69 29.13
C THR A 17 -7.35 20.22 28.67
N LEU A 18 -8.38 21.05 28.82
CA LEU A 18 -9.75 20.72 28.39
C LEU A 18 -9.96 20.86 26.88
N ALA A 19 -9.29 21.78 26.20
CA ALA A 19 -9.44 21.98 24.74
C ALA A 19 -8.88 20.82 23.90
N VAL A 20 -7.91 20.05 24.42
CA VAL A 20 -7.34 18.90 23.70
C VAL A 20 -8.23 17.66 23.82
N ALA A 21 -9.08 17.57 24.86
CA ALA A 21 -9.97 16.43 25.05
C ALA A 21 -11.13 16.38 24.04
N ASP A 22 -11.62 17.55 23.58
CA ASP A 22 -12.78 17.63 22.68
C ASP A 22 -12.44 17.37 21.20
N ALA A 23 -11.15 17.46 20.82
CA ALA A 23 -10.71 17.18 19.46
C ALA A 23 -10.71 15.67 19.10
N HIS A 24 -10.90 14.78 20.09
CA HIS A 24 -10.88 13.33 19.89
C HIS A 24 -12.22 12.71 19.45
N ALA A 25 -13.33 13.47 19.42
CA ALA A 25 -14.66 12.91 19.17
C ALA A 25 -15.06 12.80 17.69
N GLN A 26 -14.37 13.48 16.77
CA GLN A 26 -14.68 13.38 15.35
C GLN A 26 -13.77 12.35 14.68
N LYS A 27 -14.34 11.18 14.34
CA LYS A 27 -13.66 10.15 13.54
C LYS A 27 -13.16 10.79 12.23
N PRO A 28 -11.84 10.98 12.05
CA PRO A 28 -11.33 11.57 10.82
C PRO A 28 -11.61 10.63 9.64
N LYS A 29 -12.01 11.20 8.49
CA LYS A 29 -12.09 10.45 7.23
C LYS A 29 -10.70 9.88 6.90
N ASP A 30 -10.64 8.64 6.42
CA ASP A 30 -9.50 7.72 6.44
C ASP A 30 -8.14 8.24 5.87
N GLY A 31 -8.11 9.37 5.17
CA GLY A 31 -6.88 10.03 4.71
C GLY A 31 -6.31 11.08 5.68
N ALA A 32 -7.14 11.82 6.42
CA ALA A 32 -6.69 12.90 7.31
C ALA A 32 -6.05 12.38 8.62
N ALA A 33 -6.39 11.16 9.01
CA ALA A 33 -5.89 10.53 10.24
C ALA A 33 -4.37 10.28 10.16
N ALA A 34 -3.86 9.90 8.99
CA ALA A 34 -2.43 9.63 8.78
C ALA A 34 -1.56 10.86 9.05
N THR A 35 -1.94 12.01 8.49
CA THR A 35 -1.24 13.28 8.68
C THR A 35 -1.29 13.73 10.14
N SER A 36 -2.38 13.39 10.85
CA SER A 36 -2.53 13.73 12.27
C SER A 36 -1.59 12.93 13.19
N CYS A 37 -1.30 11.66 12.89
CA CYS A 37 -0.42 10.85 13.74
C CYS A 37 1.03 11.34 13.71
N GLU A 38 1.52 11.77 12.55
CA GLU A 38 2.87 12.33 12.41
C GLU A 38 2.96 13.75 13.00
N ALA A 39 1.90 14.54 12.90
CA ALA A 39 1.81 15.86 13.54
C ALA A 39 1.96 15.77 15.08
N ILE A 40 1.50 14.68 15.71
CA ILE A 40 1.73 14.45 17.14
C ILE A 40 3.23 14.41 17.46
N LEU A 41 4.06 13.80 16.62
CA LEU A 41 5.51 13.74 16.83
C LEU A 41 6.19 15.11 16.69
N GLN A 42 5.57 16.05 15.98
CA GLN A 42 6.09 17.39 15.75
C GLN A 42 5.63 18.42 16.80
N ALA A 43 4.66 18.08 17.66
CA ALA A 43 4.16 18.97 18.70
C ALA A 43 5.21 19.12 19.84
N GLY A 44 5.81 20.31 19.95
CA GLY A 44 7.09 20.52 20.64
C GLY A 44 7.11 20.60 22.17
N ASP A 45 5.96 20.49 22.86
CA ASP A 45 5.92 20.84 24.30
C ASP A 45 5.90 19.63 25.25
N ALA A 46 5.69 18.41 24.75
CA ALA A 46 5.63 17.21 25.59
C ALA A 46 6.94 16.40 25.53
N PRO A 47 7.26 15.63 26.59
CA PRO A 47 8.38 14.70 26.55
C PRO A 47 8.26 13.74 25.36
N ARG A 48 9.36 13.48 24.67
CA ARG A 48 9.41 12.61 23.47
C ARG A 48 8.78 11.24 23.72
N THR A 49 8.97 10.66 24.91
CA THR A 49 8.35 9.39 25.33
C THR A 49 6.82 9.44 25.28
N VAL A 50 6.22 10.56 25.72
CA VAL A 50 4.76 10.78 25.70
C VAL A 50 4.26 10.97 24.27
N LEU A 51 5.00 11.72 23.45
CA LEU A 51 4.66 11.95 22.04
C LEU A 51 4.69 10.64 21.25
N VAL A 52 5.73 9.83 21.43
CA VAL A 52 5.87 8.52 20.78
C VAL A 52 4.76 7.56 21.21
N ALA A 53 4.45 7.49 22.50
CA ALA A 53 3.34 6.65 22.97
C ALA A 53 2.00 7.06 22.36
N ARG A 54 1.71 8.37 22.26
CA ARG A 54 0.49 8.90 21.63
C ARG A 54 0.45 8.63 20.13
N ALA A 55 1.54 8.87 19.41
CA ALA A 55 1.65 8.58 17.98
C ALA A 55 1.49 7.08 17.71
N ALA A 56 2.08 6.20 18.52
CA ALA A 56 1.91 4.76 18.42
C ALA A 56 0.44 4.33 18.58
N THR A 57 -0.29 4.90 19.56
CA THR A 57 -1.75 4.67 19.68
C THR A 57 -2.50 5.11 18.43
N CYS A 58 -2.20 6.30 17.91
CA CYS A 58 -2.81 6.80 16.68
C CYS A 58 -2.57 5.85 15.50
N TYR A 59 -1.36 5.30 15.34
CA TYR A 59 -1.07 4.31 14.31
C TYR A 59 -1.84 3.00 14.52
N LEU A 60 -1.98 2.52 15.76
CA LEU A 60 -2.78 1.33 16.08
C LEU A 60 -4.27 1.51 15.77
N ASP A 61 -4.81 2.70 16.05
CA ASP A 61 -6.23 3.02 15.83
C ASP A 61 -6.54 3.21 14.34
N THR A 62 -5.56 3.65 13.56
CA THR A 62 -5.66 3.82 12.10
C THR A 62 -5.31 2.56 11.31
N GLY A 63 -5.00 1.45 11.99
CA GLY A 63 -4.65 0.17 11.35
C GLY A 63 -3.23 0.10 10.79
N LYS A 64 -2.42 1.15 10.96
CA LYS A 64 -1.01 1.25 10.54
C LYS A 64 -0.08 0.55 11.52
N ASN A 65 -0.31 -0.75 11.72
CA ASN A 65 0.30 -1.51 12.80
C ASN A 65 1.81 -1.66 12.64
N VAL A 66 2.32 -1.76 11.40
CA VAL A 66 3.77 -1.88 11.13
C VAL A 66 4.52 -0.62 11.56
N GLN A 67 3.97 0.56 11.29
CA GLN A 67 4.55 1.84 11.71
C GLN A 67 4.55 1.95 13.25
N ALA A 68 3.47 1.50 13.91
CA ALA A 68 3.40 1.47 15.37
C ALA A 68 4.51 0.59 15.98
N VAL A 69 4.72 -0.63 15.44
CA VAL A 69 5.80 -1.53 15.88
C VAL A 69 7.16 -0.86 15.76
N LYS A 70 7.48 -0.29 14.59
CA LYS A 70 8.78 0.37 14.34
C LYS A 70 9.03 1.54 15.30
N LEU A 71 8.00 2.36 15.53
CA LEU A 71 8.10 3.52 16.42
C LEU A 71 8.34 3.10 17.88
N LEU A 72 7.62 2.07 18.34
CA LEU A 72 7.73 1.54 19.70
C LEU A 72 9.07 0.84 19.94
N GLN A 73 9.56 0.04 19.00
CA GLN A 73 10.88 -0.60 19.08
C GLN A 73 12.00 0.43 19.15
N ALA A 74 12.00 1.42 18.25
CA ALA A 74 13.02 2.47 18.25
C ALA A 74 13.07 3.24 19.58
N GLN A 75 11.93 3.46 20.23
CA GLN A 75 11.87 4.12 21.53
C GLN A 75 12.39 3.23 22.66
N LEU A 76 12.10 1.93 22.64
CA LEU A 76 12.63 0.98 23.62
C LEU A 76 14.16 0.85 23.49
N ASP A 77 14.67 0.76 22.26
CA ASP A 77 16.10 0.73 21.97
C ASP A 77 16.81 2.00 22.48
N GLN A 78 16.21 3.18 22.24
CA GLN A 78 16.72 4.45 22.73
C GLN A 78 16.75 4.48 24.27
N MET A 79 15.68 4.03 24.93
CA MET A 79 15.62 4.00 26.40
C MET A 79 16.66 3.05 27.00
N GLU A 80 16.94 1.93 26.34
CA GLU A 80 17.99 0.99 26.76
C GLU A 80 19.38 1.61 26.68
N GLN A 81 19.67 2.34 25.59
CA GLN A 81 20.93 3.07 25.43
C GLN A 81 21.10 4.19 26.46
N GLU A 82 20.01 4.84 26.86
CA GLU A 82 20.01 5.91 27.88
C GLU A 82 19.94 5.37 29.32
N GLY A 83 19.72 4.07 29.51
CA GLY A 83 19.49 3.46 30.82
C GLY A 83 18.19 3.90 31.51
N ALA A 84 17.24 4.46 30.75
CA ALA A 84 15.97 4.97 31.26
C ALA A 84 14.98 3.82 31.54
N GLN A 85 14.50 3.72 32.79
CA GLN A 85 13.56 2.67 33.21
C GLN A 85 12.09 3.14 33.24
N GLY A 86 11.86 4.45 33.28
CA GLY A 86 10.52 5.03 33.43
C GLY A 86 9.64 4.77 32.22
N GLY A 87 8.53 4.03 32.40
CA GLY A 87 7.53 3.81 31.35
C GLY A 87 7.84 2.66 30.37
N ARG A 88 8.93 1.90 30.56
CA ARG A 88 9.31 0.78 29.69
C ARG A 88 8.20 -0.28 29.59
N GLY A 89 7.63 -0.71 30.72
CA GLY A 89 6.57 -1.72 30.73
C GLY A 89 5.31 -1.33 29.95
N ALA A 90 4.92 -0.05 29.98
CA ALA A 90 3.78 0.44 29.20
C ALA A 90 4.06 0.47 27.69
N LEU A 91 5.31 0.72 27.29
CA LEU A 91 5.73 0.63 25.88
C LEU A 91 5.81 -0.82 25.40
N GLU A 92 6.33 -1.73 26.22
CA GLU A 92 6.38 -3.17 25.93
C GLU A 92 4.97 -3.75 25.76
N GLU A 93 4.02 -3.41 26.64
CA GLU A 93 2.62 -3.83 26.52
C GLU A 93 1.99 -3.36 25.20
N ARG A 94 2.24 -2.10 24.82
CA ARG A 94 1.77 -1.53 23.54
C ARG A 94 2.44 -2.21 22.35
N LEU A 95 3.72 -2.54 22.46
CA LEU A 95 4.45 -3.26 21.43
C LEU A 95 3.86 -4.66 21.24
N GLN A 96 3.54 -5.39 22.32
CA GLN A 96 2.87 -6.69 22.23
C GLN A 96 1.50 -6.57 21.55
N THR A 97 0.74 -5.53 21.87
CA THR A 97 -0.55 -5.24 21.21
C THR A 97 -0.37 -4.98 19.70
N ALA A 98 0.70 -4.28 19.32
CA ALA A 98 1.02 -4.02 17.92
C ALA A 98 1.49 -5.29 17.19
N LEU A 99 2.34 -6.09 17.84
CA LEU A 99 2.85 -7.37 17.33
C LEU A 99 1.72 -8.38 17.07
N ALA A 100 0.69 -8.40 17.90
CA ALA A 100 -0.49 -9.24 17.70
C ALA A 100 -1.29 -8.90 16.42
N LYS A 101 -1.08 -7.73 15.83
CA LYS A 101 -1.79 -7.25 14.63
C LYS A 101 -0.94 -7.27 13.35
N VAL A 102 0.34 -7.62 13.43
CA VAL A 102 1.24 -7.73 12.27
C VAL A 102 1.67 -9.17 12.06
N ALA A 103 2.20 -9.47 10.89
CA ALA A 103 2.89 -10.72 10.62
C ALA A 103 4.40 -10.48 10.61
N ILE A 104 5.16 -11.51 11.01
CA ILE A 104 6.63 -11.46 11.07
C ILE A 104 7.18 -12.38 9.99
N LEU A 105 8.00 -11.85 9.10
CA LEU A 105 8.70 -12.62 8.07
C LEU A 105 10.17 -12.79 8.47
N ASP A 106 10.58 -14.04 8.62
CA ASP A 106 11.98 -14.43 8.77
C ASP A 106 12.51 -14.87 7.40
N ILE A 107 13.18 -13.95 6.71
CA ILE A 107 13.63 -14.15 5.33
C ILE A 107 15.04 -14.70 5.34
N LYS A 108 15.24 -15.89 4.78
CA LYS A 108 16.55 -16.53 4.63
C LYS A 108 16.97 -16.49 3.17
N THR A 109 18.05 -15.78 2.88
CA THR A 109 18.62 -15.66 1.54
C THR A 109 20.15 -15.47 1.63
N GLU A 110 20.79 -15.14 0.52
CA GLU A 110 22.24 -14.92 0.46
C GLU A 110 22.62 -13.56 1.06
N ALA A 111 23.78 -13.50 1.75
CA ALA A 111 24.26 -12.28 2.38
C ALA A 111 24.51 -11.16 1.36
N GLY A 112 24.06 -9.95 1.68
CA GLY A 112 24.16 -8.78 0.81
C GLY A 112 23.03 -8.63 -0.21
N ALA A 113 22.12 -9.61 -0.31
CA ALA A 113 20.95 -9.51 -1.18
C ALA A 113 20.02 -8.38 -0.71
N GLU A 114 19.54 -7.58 -1.65
CA GLU A 114 18.54 -6.54 -1.42
C GLU A 114 17.16 -7.18 -1.34
N ILE A 115 16.46 -6.99 -0.23
CA ILE A 115 15.13 -7.50 0.04
C ILE A 115 14.12 -6.39 -0.22
N SER A 116 13.09 -6.70 -1.00
CA SER A 116 11.90 -5.88 -1.16
C SER A 116 10.62 -6.67 -0.84
N VAL A 117 9.62 -5.96 -0.32
CA VAL A 117 8.30 -6.51 -0.03
C VAL A 117 7.27 -5.65 -0.74
N ASN A 118 6.45 -6.25 -1.60
CA ASN A 118 5.49 -5.56 -2.46
C ASN A 118 6.13 -4.42 -3.28
N GLY A 119 7.35 -4.66 -3.78
CA GLY A 119 8.12 -3.66 -4.54
C GLY A 119 8.77 -2.56 -3.69
N LEU A 120 8.56 -2.51 -2.38
CA LEU A 120 9.24 -1.57 -1.48
C LEU A 120 10.56 -2.16 -0.97
N VAL A 121 11.69 -1.54 -1.32
CA VAL A 121 13.01 -1.94 -0.83
C VAL A 121 13.13 -1.69 0.67
N ILE A 122 13.32 -2.76 1.44
CA ILE A 122 13.46 -2.70 2.90
C ILE A 122 14.94 -2.54 3.28
N GLY A 123 15.85 -3.17 2.55
CA GLY A 123 17.30 -3.07 2.72
C GLY A 123 18.01 -4.38 2.41
N LYS A 124 19.22 -4.59 2.97
CA LYS A 124 20.06 -5.75 2.64
C LYS A 124 20.05 -6.82 3.71
N TYR A 125 20.01 -8.08 3.30
CA TYR A 125 20.16 -9.24 4.20
C TYR A 125 21.61 -9.35 4.72
N PRO A 126 21.86 -9.68 6.01
CA PRO A 126 20.90 -10.02 7.07
C PRO A 126 20.43 -8.83 7.93
N ALA A 127 20.84 -7.61 7.63
CA ALA A 127 20.63 -6.45 8.50
C ALA A 127 19.15 -6.09 8.73
N VAL A 128 18.26 -6.47 7.81
CA VAL A 128 16.83 -6.13 7.86
C VAL A 128 15.92 -7.24 8.41
N ASN A 129 16.48 -8.36 8.89
CA ASN A 129 15.71 -9.50 9.39
C ASN A 129 15.56 -9.41 10.93
N PRO A 130 14.36 -9.56 11.52
CA PRO A 130 13.05 -9.88 10.91
C PRO A 130 12.34 -8.69 10.25
N VAL A 131 11.49 -8.98 9.26
CA VAL A 131 10.66 -7.98 8.55
C VAL A 131 9.21 -8.04 9.03
N PHE A 132 8.67 -6.90 9.50
CA PHE A 132 7.26 -6.77 9.88
C PHE A 132 6.41 -6.35 8.70
N VAL A 133 5.32 -7.08 8.43
CA VAL A 133 4.37 -6.80 7.34
C VAL A 133 2.93 -6.80 7.86
N GLU A 134 2.03 -6.17 7.11
CA GLU A 134 0.61 -6.26 7.39
C GLU A 134 0.10 -7.70 7.15
N PRO A 135 -1.01 -8.14 7.76
CA PRO A 135 -1.59 -9.44 7.44
C PRO A 135 -2.16 -9.46 6.02
N GLY A 136 -1.91 -10.52 5.25
CA GLY A 136 -2.40 -10.64 3.88
C GLY A 136 -1.42 -11.33 2.93
N ASN A 137 -1.65 -11.17 1.63
CA ASN A 137 -0.75 -11.69 0.60
C ASN A 137 0.35 -10.67 0.33
N HIS A 138 1.60 -11.10 0.43
CA HIS A 138 2.77 -10.29 0.14
C HIS A 138 3.62 -10.96 -0.93
N LEU A 139 4.25 -10.13 -1.77
CA LEU A 139 5.28 -10.53 -2.71
C LEU A 139 6.63 -10.18 -2.09
N VAL A 140 7.46 -11.18 -1.82
CA VAL A 140 8.81 -10.99 -1.29
C VAL A 140 9.79 -11.26 -2.41
N GLU A 141 10.64 -10.29 -2.68
CA GLU A 141 11.69 -10.38 -3.69
C GLU A 141 13.06 -10.20 -3.01
N ALA A 142 14.04 -10.96 -3.47
CA ALA A 142 15.44 -10.79 -3.12
C ALA A 142 16.28 -10.65 -4.39
N ARG A 143 17.20 -9.69 -4.42
CA ARG A 143 18.08 -9.43 -5.57
C ARG A 143 19.54 -9.31 -5.14
N LEU A 144 20.44 -9.99 -5.85
CA LEU A 144 21.89 -9.88 -5.68
C LEU A 144 22.56 -9.78 -7.05
N GLY A 145 22.85 -8.55 -7.49
CA GLY A 145 23.40 -8.31 -8.83
C GLY A 145 22.39 -8.69 -9.92
N LYS A 146 22.69 -9.75 -10.69
CA LYS A 146 21.78 -10.29 -11.72
C LYS A 146 20.90 -11.42 -11.22
N ALA A 147 21.22 -12.00 -10.06
CA ALA A 147 20.43 -13.09 -9.50
C ALA A 147 19.22 -12.50 -8.76
N GLU A 148 18.05 -13.10 -8.97
CA GLU A 148 16.81 -12.69 -8.32
C GLU A 148 15.99 -13.91 -7.91
N ALA A 149 15.21 -13.75 -6.86
CA ALA A 149 14.22 -14.72 -6.42
C ALA A 149 12.98 -13.98 -5.95
N MET A 150 11.82 -14.54 -6.26
CA MET A 150 10.53 -13.97 -5.91
C MET A 150 9.61 -15.06 -5.40
N THR A 151 8.90 -14.79 -4.30
CA THR A 151 7.89 -15.70 -3.76
C THR A 151 6.70 -14.93 -3.22
N SER A 152 5.51 -15.50 -3.39
CA SER A 152 4.30 -14.96 -2.78
C SER A 152 3.97 -15.75 -1.52
N ILE A 153 3.73 -15.03 -0.42
CA ILE A 153 3.39 -15.63 0.87
C ILE A 153 2.10 -15.02 1.42
N HIS A 154 1.27 -15.86 2.02
CA HIS A 154 0.16 -15.42 2.85
C HIS A 154 0.63 -15.28 4.31
N ALA A 155 0.75 -14.04 4.77
CA ALA A 155 1.21 -13.70 6.11
C ALA A 155 0.01 -13.53 7.05
N ALA A 156 -0.12 -14.41 8.04
CA ALA A 156 -1.19 -14.33 9.04
C ALA A 156 -0.78 -13.43 10.23
N ALA A 157 -1.72 -12.68 10.78
CA ALA A 157 -1.49 -11.84 11.96
C ALA A 157 -0.96 -12.67 13.15
N ALA A 158 -0.07 -12.08 13.94
CA ALA A 158 0.61 -12.68 15.10
C ALA A 158 1.42 -13.95 14.81
N ASN A 159 1.59 -14.32 13.53
CA ASN A 159 2.38 -15.48 13.14
C ASN A 159 3.74 -15.07 12.57
N GLN A 160 4.74 -15.89 12.86
CA GLN A 160 6.06 -15.82 12.25
C GLN A 160 6.15 -16.85 11.12
N SER A 161 6.51 -16.40 9.91
CA SER A 161 6.69 -17.26 8.75
C SER A 161 8.14 -17.19 8.26
N THR A 162 8.76 -18.35 8.08
CA THR A 162 10.10 -18.43 7.48
C THR A 162 9.98 -18.55 5.97
N VAL A 163 10.67 -17.67 5.24
CA VAL A 163 10.69 -17.63 3.78
C VAL A 163 12.11 -17.87 3.30
N GLU A 164 12.35 -18.98 2.60
CA GLU A 164 13.64 -19.28 2.01
C GLU A 164 13.66 -18.86 0.53
N LEU A 165 14.54 -17.90 0.20
CA LEU A 165 14.74 -17.39 -1.15
C LEU A 165 16.12 -17.80 -1.64
N LYS A 166 16.16 -18.75 -2.58
CA LYS A 166 17.37 -19.16 -3.29
C LYS A 166 17.50 -18.31 -4.53
N LEU A 167 18.58 -17.54 -4.62
CA LEU A 167 18.82 -16.66 -5.74
C LEU A 167 19.25 -17.50 -6.95
N GLU A 168 18.49 -17.38 -8.02
CA GLU A 168 18.84 -17.99 -9.29
C GLU A 168 19.33 -16.89 -10.23
N THR A 169 20.48 -17.12 -10.86
CA THR A 169 20.85 -16.25 -11.99
C THR A 169 19.92 -16.62 -13.12
N PRO A 170 19.10 -15.70 -13.65
CA PRO A 170 18.24 -16.00 -14.77
C PRO A 170 19.11 -16.55 -15.88
N ALA A 171 18.95 -17.84 -16.17
CA ALA A 171 19.58 -18.45 -17.33
C ALA A 171 19.16 -17.57 -18.50
N ALA A 172 20.15 -17.04 -19.23
CA ALA A 172 19.91 -16.18 -20.37
C ALA A 172 18.85 -16.88 -21.23
N THR A 173 17.61 -16.40 -21.14
CA THR A 173 16.51 -16.98 -21.88
C THR A 173 16.86 -16.62 -23.31
N THR A 174 17.45 -17.57 -24.02
CA THR A 174 17.52 -17.48 -25.48
C THR A 174 16.10 -17.15 -25.88
N PRO A 175 15.84 -15.97 -26.48
CA PRO A 175 14.49 -15.58 -26.84
C PRO A 175 13.90 -16.78 -27.57
N PRO A 176 12.72 -17.28 -27.15
CA PRO A 176 12.14 -18.47 -27.76
C PRO A 176 12.24 -18.26 -29.27
N PRO A 177 12.87 -19.20 -30.01
CA PRO A 177 13.04 -19.06 -31.46
C PRO A 177 11.70 -18.60 -31.99
N ASN A 178 11.68 -17.47 -32.70
CA ASN A 178 10.47 -16.89 -33.28
C ASN A 178 9.75 -17.99 -34.05
N GLU A 179 8.87 -18.74 -33.40
CA GLU A 179 8.00 -19.67 -34.09
C GLU A 179 7.15 -18.74 -34.94
N PRO A 180 7.19 -18.87 -36.27
CA PRO A 180 6.41 -18.03 -37.14
C PRO A 180 4.98 -18.20 -36.67
N SER A 181 4.42 -17.12 -36.11
CA SER A 181 3.03 -17.04 -35.68
C SER A 181 2.20 -17.61 -36.82
N LYS A 182 1.73 -18.85 -36.63
CA LYS A 182 0.80 -19.48 -37.57
C LYS A 182 -0.44 -18.61 -37.45
N THR A 183 -0.53 -17.64 -38.36
CA THR A 183 -1.72 -16.89 -38.67
C THR A 183 -2.75 -17.92 -39.06
N THR A 184 -3.45 -18.43 -38.05
CA THR A 184 -4.57 -19.32 -38.22
C THR A 184 -5.59 -18.47 -38.95
N LYS A 185 -5.68 -18.66 -40.27
CA LYS A 185 -6.71 -18.04 -41.11
C LYS A 185 -8.05 -18.50 -40.56
N TRP A 186 -8.60 -17.74 -39.63
CA TRP A 186 -9.93 -17.97 -39.14
C TRP A 186 -10.91 -17.69 -40.27
N PRO A 187 -11.89 -18.58 -40.51
CA PRO A 187 -12.87 -18.41 -41.57
C PRO A 187 -13.61 -17.09 -41.36
N GLY A 188 -13.55 -16.20 -42.36
CA GLY A 188 -13.96 -14.79 -42.28
C GLY A 188 -15.38 -14.52 -41.78
N TRP A 189 -16.25 -15.54 -41.73
CA TRP A 189 -17.60 -15.42 -41.18
C TRP A 189 -17.63 -15.21 -39.65
N ARG A 190 -16.59 -15.62 -38.90
CA ARG A 190 -16.55 -15.43 -37.43
C ARG A 190 -16.15 -14.01 -37.00
N ILE A 191 -15.42 -13.27 -37.84
CA ILE A 191 -15.03 -11.88 -37.58
C ILE A 191 -16.22 -10.93 -37.80
N ALA A 192 -17.13 -11.28 -38.71
CA ALA A 192 -18.34 -10.48 -38.96
C ALA A 192 -19.32 -10.49 -37.76
N MET A 193 -19.39 -11.59 -36.98
CA MET A 193 -20.25 -11.65 -35.79
C MET A 193 -19.68 -10.91 -34.57
N THR A 194 -18.36 -10.81 -34.41
CA THR A 194 -17.77 -10.07 -33.28
C THR A 194 -17.83 -8.55 -33.47
N ILE A 195 -17.86 -8.05 -34.71
CA ILE A 195 -18.02 -6.61 -34.97
C ILE A 195 -19.49 -6.16 -34.81
N ALA A 196 -20.45 -7.02 -35.15
CA ALA A 196 -21.87 -6.70 -34.97
C ALA A 196 -22.36 -6.80 -33.51
N GLY A 197 -21.68 -7.57 -32.65
CA GLY A 197 -22.01 -7.69 -31.22
C GLY A 197 -21.06 -6.97 -30.25
N GLY A 198 -19.91 -6.46 -30.73
CA GLY A 198 -18.78 -6.06 -29.89
C GLY A 198 -18.56 -4.56 -29.71
N VAL A 199 -19.54 -3.70 -29.99
CA VAL A 199 -19.42 -2.24 -29.77
C VAL A 199 -19.56 -1.85 -28.28
N VAL A 200 -19.82 -2.81 -27.38
CA VAL A 200 -19.93 -2.55 -25.92
C VAL A 200 -18.74 -3.09 -25.11
N GLY A 201 -17.81 -3.84 -25.72
CA GLY A 201 -16.79 -4.60 -24.96
C GLY A 201 -15.32 -4.21 -25.13
N ILE A 202 -14.95 -3.38 -26.11
CA ILE A 202 -13.54 -3.08 -26.45
C ILE A 202 -13.14 -1.66 -26.01
N GLY A 203 -13.63 -1.23 -24.85
CA GLY A 203 -13.13 -0.03 -24.16
C GLY A 203 -12.13 -0.32 -23.04
N GLY A 204 -12.11 -1.55 -22.50
CA GLY A 204 -11.42 -1.86 -21.24
C GLY A 204 -10.01 -2.46 -21.35
N LEU A 205 -9.65 -3.08 -22.47
CA LEU A 205 -8.37 -3.83 -22.59
C LEU A 205 -7.22 -3.02 -23.23
N GLY A 206 -7.52 -1.90 -23.90
CA GLY A 206 -6.49 -1.04 -24.50
C GLY A 206 -5.74 -0.14 -23.52
N MET A 207 -6.31 0.10 -22.33
CA MET A 207 -5.76 1.05 -21.35
C MET A 207 -4.69 0.44 -20.42
N GLY A 208 -4.59 -0.89 -20.32
CA GLY A 208 -3.65 -1.55 -19.40
C GLY A 208 -2.23 -1.71 -19.93
N ILE A 209 -2.04 -1.72 -21.25
CA ILE A 209 -0.70 -1.92 -21.85
C ILE A 209 0.01 -0.56 -22.06
N GLY A 210 -0.74 0.53 -22.26
CA GLY A 210 -0.17 1.89 -22.37
C GLY A 210 0.32 2.47 -21.03
N SER A 211 -0.27 2.03 -19.92
CA SER A 211 0.04 2.57 -18.57
C SER A 211 1.34 2.03 -17.98
N ALA A 212 1.85 0.88 -18.44
CA ALA A 212 3.17 0.39 -18.05
C ALA A 212 4.32 1.17 -18.73
N ALA A 213 4.07 1.74 -19.92
CA ALA A 213 5.06 2.55 -20.64
C ALA A 213 5.03 4.03 -20.26
N SER A 214 3.91 4.56 -19.74
CA SER A 214 3.84 5.96 -19.27
C SER A 214 4.32 6.17 -17.84
N ALA A 215 4.44 5.10 -17.03
CA ALA A 215 4.94 5.18 -15.65
C ALA A 215 6.46 5.47 -15.57
N SER A 216 7.23 5.15 -16.61
CA SER A 216 8.67 5.47 -16.67
C SER A 216 8.95 6.94 -16.99
N GLY A 217 8.04 7.63 -17.71
CA GLY A 217 8.18 9.05 -18.04
C GLY A 217 8.03 9.98 -16.83
N THR A 218 7.29 9.57 -15.80
CA THR A 218 7.07 10.34 -14.56
C THR A 218 8.25 10.29 -13.59
N GLU A 219 9.07 9.23 -13.62
CA GLU A 219 10.33 9.16 -12.85
C GLU A 219 11.36 10.19 -13.34
N ASP A 220 11.44 10.40 -14.67
CA ASP A 220 12.32 11.41 -15.28
C ASP A 220 11.92 12.85 -14.93
N GLU A 221 10.62 13.13 -14.79
CA GLU A 221 10.12 14.45 -14.41
C GLU A 221 10.35 14.74 -12.92
N ARG A 222 10.20 13.72 -12.07
CA ARG A 222 10.58 13.77 -10.65
C ARG A 222 12.08 14.00 -10.49
N ALA A 223 12.91 13.31 -11.27
CA ALA A 223 14.36 13.50 -11.26
C ALA A 223 14.76 14.92 -11.68
N LYS A 224 14.09 15.52 -12.68
CA LYS A 224 14.31 16.92 -13.09
C LYS A 224 13.93 17.94 -12.01
N ILE A 225 12.81 17.73 -11.32
CA ILE A 225 12.38 18.61 -10.22
C ILE A 225 13.33 18.49 -9.03
N VAL A 226 13.75 17.27 -8.67
CA VAL A 226 14.70 17.03 -7.58
C VAL A 226 16.10 17.57 -7.92
N ALA A 227 16.54 17.45 -9.17
CA ALA A 227 17.81 18.01 -9.63
C ALA A 227 17.83 19.55 -9.68
N ALA A 228 16.67 20.20 -9.73
CA ALA A 228 16.55 21.66 -9.66
C ALA A 228 16.76 22.21 -8.25
N PHE A 229 16.72 21.37 -7.20
CA PHE A 229 17.07 21.77 -5.84
C PHE A 229 18.57 21.58 -5.61
N PRO A 230 19.34 22.66 -5.35
CA PRO A 230 20.76 22.53 -4.99
C PRO A 230 20.87 21.83 -3.64
N MET A 231 21.13 20.52 -3.65
CA MET A 231 21.43 19.75 -2.45
C MET A 231 22.77 20.24 -1.87
N GLY A 232 22.71 21.14 -0.89
CA GLY A 232 23.93 21.68 -0.27
C GLY A 232 23.75 22.86 0.67
N SER A 233 22.57 23.47 0.77
CA SER A 233 22.31 24.50 1.77
C SER A 233 21.26 24.02 2.76
N SER A 234 21.53 24.19 4.04
CA SER A 234 20.62 23.96 5.18
C SER A 234 19.47 24.96 5.23
N GLN A 235 18.93 25.35 4.07
CA GLN A 235 17.93 26.38 3.95
C GLN A 235 16.53 25.79 3.88
N CYS A 236 16.00 25.42 5.06
CA CYS A 236 14.59 25.67 5.35
C CYS A 236 14.28 27.18 5.52
N ALA A 237 15.18 28.07 5.05
CA ALA A 237 15.04 29.53 5.12
C ALA A 237 14.38 30.12 3.87
N VAL A 238 14.31 29.37 2.76
CA VAL A 238 13.49 29.76 1.62
C VAL A 238 12.11 29.17 1.87
N THR A 239 11.15 30.01 2.24
CA THR A 239 9.74 29.63 2.20
C THR A 239 9.42 29.26 0.76
N PRO A 240 9.16 27.98 0.43
CA PRO A 240 8.76 27.62 -0.92
C PRO A 240 7.52 28.43 -1.31
N ASP A 241 7.43 28.82 -2.58
CA ASP A 241 6.22 29.44 -3.09
C ASP A 241 5.03 28.50 -2.82
N ILE A 242 3.92 29.06 -2.34
CA ILE A 242 2.74 28.29 -1.93
C ILE A 242 2.22 27.41 -3.09
N GLY A 243 2.50 27.80 -4.36
CA GLY A 243 2.19 27.02 -5.55
C GLY A 243 2.94 25.70 -5.64
N ASP A 244 4.23 25.65 -5.27
CA ASP A 244 5.06 24.45 -5.39
C ASP A 244 4.72 23.41 -4.33
N CYS A 245 4.42 23.82 -3.10
CA CYS A 245 3.90 22.93 -2.06
C CYS A 245 2.56 22.30 -2.47
N LYS A 246 1.67 23.06 -3.09
CA LYS A 246 0.39 22.53 -3.58
C LYS A 246 0.60 21.52 -4.71
N ARG A 247 1.58 21.77 -5.59
CA ARG A 247 1.90 20.88 -6.71
C ARG A 247 2.53 19.56 -6.26
N ILE A 248 3.40 19.59 -5.24
CA ILE A 248 3.95 18.37 -4.65
C ILE A 248 2.85 17.58 -3.92
N ALA A 249 1.98 18.26 -3.17
CA ALA A 249 0.86 17.61 -2.49
C ALA A 249 -0.10 16.92 -3.48
N THR A 250 -0.42 17.56 -4.62
CA THR A 250 -1.25 16.95 -5.66
C THR A 250 -0.56 15.74 -6.31
N LEU A 251 0.75 15.78 -6.55
CA LEU A 251 1.48 14.65 -7.14
C LEU A 251 1.53 13.42 -6.22
N VAL A 252 1.61 13.63 -4.90
CA VAL A 252 1.53 12.53 -3.93
C VAL A 252 0.12 11.95 -3.88
N GLN A 253 -0.89 12.80 -3.92
CA GLN A 253 -2.29 12.40 -3.90
C GLN A 253 -2.70 11.65 -5.19
N ASP A 254 -2.24 12.11 -6.35
CA ASP A 254 -2.46 11.44 -7.65
C ASP A 254 -1.83 10.05 -7.69
N ARG A 255 -0.67 9.85 -7.04
CA ARG A 255 -0.02 8.53 -6.94
C ARG A 255 -0.84 7.55 -6.10
N ASP A 256 -1.40 8.00 -4.99
CA ASP A 256 -2.21 7.17 -4.10
C ASP A 256 -3.57 6.84 -4.73
N ASP A 257 -4.17 7.79 -5.46
CA ASP A 257 -5.41 7.56 -6.23
C ASP A 257 -5.17 6.63 -7.43
N ALA A 258 -4.02 6.74 -8.11
CA ALA A 258 -3.62 5.80 -9.17
C ALA A 258 -3.44 4.38 -8.61
N TRP A 259 -2.84 4.22 -7.43
CA TRP A 259 -2.68 2.91 -6.79
C TRP A 259 -4.03 2.26 -6.46
N ARG A 260 -5.01 3.05 -6.00
CA ARG A 260 -6.39 2.58 -5.75
C ARG A 260 -7.14 2.23 -7.04
N LEU A 261 -6.98 3.02 -8.09
CA LEU A 261 -7.61 2.75 -9.40
C LEU A 261 -7.07 1.44 -10.01
N THR A 262 -5.76 1.21 -9.85
CA THR A 262 -5.09 0.00 -10.36
C THR A 262 -5.60 -1.26 -9.62
N GLN A 263 -5.75 -1.20 -8.29
CA GLN A 263 -6.32 -2.31 -7.52
C GLN A 263 -7.76 -2.66 -7.95
N VAL A 264 -8.62 -1.67 -8.20
CA VAL A 264 -9.99 -1.89 -8.68
C VAL A 264 -10.01 -2.46 -10.11
N GLY A 265 -9.09 -2.01 -10.97
CA GLY A 265 -8.94 -2.49 -12.34
C GLY A 265 -8.55 -3.96 -12.43
N PHE A 266 -7.65 -4.46 -11.57
CA PHE A 266 -7.25 -5.87 -11.56
C PHE A 266 -8.38 -6.82 -11.15
N ILE A 267 -9.24 -6.42 -10.20
CA ILE A 267 -10.37 -7.24 -9.75
C ILE A 267 -11.44 -7.34 -10.85
N ALA A 268 -11.75 -6.24 -11.53
CA ALA A 268 -12.69 -6.24 -12.65
C ALA A 268 -12.16 -7.03 -13.87
N GLY A 269 -10.85 -6.96 -14.14
CA GLY A 269 -10.20 -7.70 -15.23
C GLY A 269 -10.19 -9.22 -15.02
N ALA A 270 -9.98 -9.69 -13.79
CA ALA A 270 -9.95 -11.12 -13.47
C ALA A 270 -11.31 -11.81 -13.68
N VAL A 271 -12.42 -11.14 -13.34
CA VAL A 271 -13.78 -11.68 -13.55
C VAL A 271 -14.12 -11.77 -15.04
N GLY A 272 -13.66 -10.79 -15.85
CA GLY A 272 -13.86 -10.80 -17.30
C GLY A 272 -13.14 -11.95 -18.01
N MET A 273 -11.89 -12.25 -17.64
CA MET A 273 -11.16 -13.38 -18.22
C MET A 273 -11.77 -14.73 -17.84
N GLY A 274 -12.24 -14.90 -16.60
CA GLY A 274 -12.88 -16.13 -16.14
C GLY A 274 -14.10 -16.49 -16.99
N VAL A 275 -14.98 -15.53 -17.27
CA VAL A 275 -16.18 -15.75 -18.11
C VAL A 275 -15.81 -16.08 -19.55
N ALA A 276 -14.81 -15.40 -20.13
CA ALA A 276 -14.38 -15.63 -21.51
C ALA A 276 -13.75 -17.02 -21.71
N ILE A 277 -12.89 -17.46 -20.78
CA ILE A 277 -12.26 -18.79 -20.84
C ILE A 277 -13.32 -19.89 -20.66
N THR A 278 -14.25 -19.71 -19.72
CA THR A 278 -15.31 -20.70 -19.46
C THR A 278 -16.24 -20.86 -20.67
N ALA A 279 -16.56 -19.76 -21.36
CA ALA A 279 -17.35 -19.78 -22.59
C ALA A 279 -16.62 -20.43 -23.79
N LEU A 280 -15.29 -20.48 -23.77
CA LEU A 280 -14.47 -21.03 -24.86
C LEU A 280 -14.16 -22.52 -24.66
N VAL A 281 -14.10 -22.98 -23.41
CA VAL A 281 -13.79 -24.38 -23.05
C VAL A 281 -15.05 -25.25 -22.92
N LEU A 282 -16.19 -24.70 -22.51
CA LEU A 282 -17.43 -25.48 -22.44
C LEU A 282 -18.09 -25.55 -23.81
N PRO A 283 -18.25 -26.75 -24.42
CA PRO A 283 -19.00 -26.90 -25.65
C PRO A 283 -20.46 -26.52 -25.35
N VAL A 284 -20.89 -25.37 -25.87
CA VAL A 284 -22.28 -24.96 -25.83
C VAL A 284 -23.07 -26.00 -26.61
N ARG A 285 -23.69 -26.94 -25.90
CA ARG A 285 -24.71 -27.82 -26.48
C ARG A 285 -25.86 -26.92 -26.88
N THR A 286 -25.89 -26.53 -28.14
CA THR A 286 -27.01 -25.83 -28.75
C THR A 286 -28.12 -26.85 -29.00
N ASP A 287 -28.64 -27.44 -27.93
CA ASP A 287 -29.99 -27.99 -27.98
C ASP A 287 -30.90 -26.77 -28.15
N ALA A 288 -31.77 -26.81 -29.17
CA ALA A 288 -32.66 -25.71 -29.55
C ALA A 288 -33.60 -25.31 -28.40
N ALA A 289 -33.08 -24.54 -27.44
CA ALA A 289 -33.80 -24.07 -26.28
C ALA A 289 -34.57 -22.82 -26.66
N LYS A 290 -35.89 -22.89 -26.51
CA LYS A 290 -36.81 -21.74 -26.51
C LYS A 290 -36.17 -20.59 -25.73
N LYS A 291 -36.13 -19.39 -26.33
CA LYS A 291 -35.70 -18.14 -25.69
C LYS A 291 -36.30 -18.05 -24.27
N LYS A 292 -35.46 -18.25 -23.25
CA LYS A 292 -35.73 -17.77 -21.88
C LYS A 292 -34.83 -16.57 -21.68
N ASP A 293 -35.43 -15.42 -21.39
CA ASP A 293 -34.71 -14.18 -21.13
C ASP A 293 -33.99 -14.28 -19.78
N THR A 294 -32.67 -14.41 -19.82
CA THR A 294 -31.83 -14.31 -18.63
C THR A 294 -31.16 -12.94 -18.65
N THR A 295 -31.47 -12.09 -17.67
CA THR A 295 -30.87 -10.76 -17.52
C THR A 295 -29.89 -10.79 -16.37
N VAL A 296 -28.64 -10.43 -16.63
CA VAL A 296 -27.60 -10.20 -15.61
C VAL A 296 -27.45 -8.69 -15.46
N THR A 297 -27.61 -8.18 -14.24
CA THR A 297 -27.47 -6.74 -13.94
C THR A 297 -26.36 -6.54 -12.92
N PHE A 298 -25.43 -5.66 -13.26
CA PHE A 298 -24.34 -5.23 -12.39
C PHE A 298 -24.76 -3.91 -11.73
N LEU A 299 -24.77 -3.86 -10.39
CA LEU A 299 -24.94 -2.61 -9.65
C LEU A 299 -23.62 -2.28 -8.94
N PRO A 300 -22.96 -1.17 -9.30
CA PRO A 300 -21.85 -0.67 -8.51
C PRO A 300 -22.38 -0.11 -7.18
N LEU A 301 -21.77 -0.53 -6.07
CA LEU A 301 -22.02 0.02 -4.73
C LEU A 301 -20.77 0.73 -4.24
N ALA A 302 -20.94 1.80 -3.46
CA ALA A 302 -19.81 2.45 -2.80
C ALA A 302 -19.17 1.46 -1.82
N GLY A 303 -17.98 0.93 -2.15
CA GLY A 303 -17.27 -0.08 -1.36
C GLY A 303 -17.22 -1.49 -1.96
N GLY A 304 -17.79 -1.74 -3.15
CA GLY A 304 -17.67 -3.03 -3.84
C GLY A 304 -18.65 -3.21 -5.01
N ALA A 305 -18.49 -4.28 -5.79
CA ALA A 305 -19.44 -4.65 -6.85
C ALA A 305 -20.30 -5.85 -6.40
N ALA A 306 -21.62 -5.73 -6.53
CA ALA A 306 -22.54 -6.84 -6.31
C ALA A 306 -23.04 -7.39 -7.65
N LEU A 307 -22.99 -8.72 -7.81
CA LEU A 307 -23.50 -9.41 -8.98
C LEU A 307 -24.82 -10.09 -8.63
N THR A 308 -25.91 -9.68 -9.29
CA THR A 308 -27.23 -10.31 -9.13
C THR A 308 -27.62 -10.99 -10.44
N MET A 309 -27.88 -12.30 -10.38
CA MET A 309 -28.45 -13.06 -11.50
C MET A 309 -29.93 -13.29 -11.21
N ARG A 310 -30.80 -12.86 -12.13
CA ARG A 310 -32.24 -13.14 -12.05
C ARG A 310 -32.65 -13.97 -13.26
N GLY A 311 -33.11 -15.20 -13.01
CA GLY A 311 -33.65 -16.09 -14.03
C GLY A 311 -34.73 -17.01 -13.44
N SER A 312 -35.68 -17.47 -14.26
CA SER A 312 -36.60 -18.54 -13.87
C SER A 312 -36.02 -19.88 -14.34
N PHE A 313 -35.56 -20.68 -13.38
CA PHE A 313 -35.06 -22.03 -13.61
C PHE A 313 -36.23 -22.92 -14.08
#